data_AF-A0A952HR18-F1
#
_entry.id   AF-A0A952HR18-F1
#
_cell.length_a   1.000
_cell.length_b   1.000
_cell.length_c   1.000
_cell.angle_alpha   90.00
_cell.angle_beta   90.00
_cell.angle_gamma   90.00
#
_symmetry.space_group_name_H-M   'P 1'
#
loop_
_entity.id
_entity.type
_entity.pdbx_description
1 polymer ?
#
loop_
_entity_poly.entity_id
_entity_poly.type
_entity_poly.pdbx_seq_one_letter_code
_entity_poly.pdbx_strand_id
1 'polypeptide(L)'
;SRYNPKYPDVIGISLRHYLEELQKKDQEQYNNAFKKLAEYDARVKILYNRIDNYSDFDNKDFRSVRVYLLHLNTDYDGYAVFYIDGISRIATHQLVRHSALNFSQRSQRYVKEDDNDTIFPDSILSNKEIKERVELHDKLSKLLYKDLVYNYKIKREDARYFLPAGAKTSIVVSGTLNWINDFIEKRNTPHAQWEIRNVAYAMKYILDKQVNK
;
A
#
# COMPACT_ATOMS: atom_id res chain seq x y z
N SER A 1 6.00 -2.45 36.13
CA SER A 1 5.06 -1.33 36.38
C SER A 1 3.96 -1.84 37.30
N ARG A 2 3.55 -1.06 38.31
CA ARG A 2 2.57 -1.49 39.31
C ARG A 2 1.15 -1.31 38.76
N TYR A 3 0.35 -2.37 38.83
CA TYR A 3 -1.07 -2.38 38.48
C TYR A 3 -1.86 -1.50 39.46
N ASN A 4 -2.55 -0.47 38.96
CA ASN A 4 -3.46 0.37 39.73
C ASN A 4 -4.90 -0.06 39.40
N PRO A 5 -5.64 -0.67 40.34
CA PRO A 5 -7.00 -1.17 40.08
C PRO A 5 -8.02 -0.06 39.84
N LYS A 6 -7.67 1.22 40.06
CA LYS A 6 -8.58 2.36 39.92
C LYS A 6 -8.51 3.05 38.56
N TYR A 7 -7.41 2.88 37.79
CA TYR A 7 -7.21 3.49 36.47
C TYR A 7 -6.37 2.54 35.59
N PRO A 8 -6.98 1.75 34.67
CA PRO A 8 -6.29 0.72 33.91
C PRO A 8 -5.50 1.25 32.69
N ASP A 9 -5.28 2.56 32.60
CA ASP A 9 -4.57 3.21 31.48
C ASP A 9 -3.05 3.00 31.59
N VAL A 10 -2.56 1.79 31.31
CA VAL A 10 -1.12 1.55 31.06
C VAL A 10 -0.91 0.59 29.89
N ILE A 11 -0.53 1.21 28.77
CA ILE A 11 0.41 0.81 27.71
C ILE A 11 1.13 -0.53 27.96
N GLY A 12 1.00 -1.46 27.00
CA GLY A 12 2.01 -2.51 26.76
C GLY A 12 1.49 -3.92 26.47
N ILE A 13 0.22 -4.21 26.68
CA ILE A 13 -0.35 -5.52 26.35
C ILE A 13 -0.90 -5.44 24.93
N SER A 14 -0.26 -6.13 23.99
CA SER A 14 -0.79 -6.35 22.63
C SER A 14 -2.28 -6.72 22.75
N LEU A 15 -3.14 -6.00 22.03
CA LEU A 15 -4.60 -6.24 21.98
C LEU A 15 -4.92 -7.73 21.81
N ARG A 16 -4.06 -8.46 21.09
CA ARG A 16 -4.12 -9.91 20.92
C ARG A 16 -4.09 -10.67 22.25
N HIS A 17 -3.15 -10.39 23.15
CA HIS A 17 -3.04 -11.09 24.43
C HIS A 17 -4.24 -10.83 25.34
N TYR A 18 -4.76 -9.59 25.33
CA TYR A 18 -5.99 -9.25 26.05
C TYR A 18 -7.20 -10.03 25.54
N LEU A 19 -7.34 -10.14 24.21
CA LEU A 19 -8.40 -10.92 23.58
C LEU A 19 -8.25 -12.43 23.84
N GLU A 20 -7.04 -12.97 23.80
CA GLU A 20 -6.76 -14.38 24.13
C GLU A 20 -7.07 -14.72 25.60
N GLU A 21 -6.84 -13.80 26.54
CA GLU A 21 -7.26 -13.96 27.94
C GLU A 21 -8.78 -13.86 28.12
N LEU A 22 -9.43 -12.92 27.43
CA LEU A 22 -10.89 -12.78 27.43
C LEU A 22 -11.57 -14.04 26.92
N GLN A 23 -11.06 -14.64 25.83
CA GLN A 23 -11.60 -15.89 25.29
C GLN A 23 -11.58 -17.04 26.31
N LYS A 24 -10.53 -17.11 27.14
CA LYS A 24 -10.39 -18.15 28.17
C LYS A 24 -11.31 -17.95 29.37
N LYS A 25 -11.66 -16.69 29.69
CA LYS A 25 -12.46 -16.34 30.87
C LYS A 25 -13.96 -16.32 30.57
N ASP A 26 -14.35 -15.72 29.45
CA ASP A 26 -15.75 -15.52 29.08
C ASP A 26 -15.87 -15.37 27.55
N GLN A 27 -16.36 -16.43 26.91
CA GLN A 27 -16.53 -16.50 25.46
C GLN A 27 -17.56 -15.48 24.95
N GLU A 28 -18.54 -15.10 25.77
CA GLU A 28 -19.59 -14.16 25.39
C GLU A 28 -19.07 -12.72 25.41
N GLN A 29 -18.27 -12.36 26.42
CA GLN A 29 -17.55 -11.09 26.45
C GLN A 29 -16.50 -10.98 25.36
N TYR A 30 -15.79 -12.05 25.03
CA TYR A 30 -14.88 -12.09 23.87
C TYR A 30 -15.64 -11.79 22.58
N ASN A 31 -16.77 -12.47 22.34
CA ASN A 31 -17.59 -12.26 21.16
C ASN A 31 -18.16 -10.83 21.09
N ASN A 32 -18.55 -10.25 22.22
CA ASN A 32 -19.03 -8.86 22.29
C ASN A 32 -17.90 -7.85 22.11
N ALA A 33 -16.70 -8.10 22.64
CA ALA A 33 -15.52 -7.29 22.39
C ALA A 33 -15.10 -7.36 20.91
N PHE A 34 -15.17 -8.54 20.30
CA PHE A 34 -14.95 -8.73 18.86
C PHE A 34 -16.03 -8.05 18.02
N LYS A 35 -17.30 -8.10 18.42
CA LYS A 35 -18.38 -7.38 17.74
C LYS A 35 -18.22 -5.87 17.85
N LYS A 36 -17.88 -5.34 19.03
CA LYS A 36 -17.54 -3.92 19.22
C LYS A 36 -16.31 -3.53 18.42
N LEU A 37 -15.26 -4.35 18.42
CA LEU A 37 -14.09 -4.16 17.56
C LEU A 37 -14.52 -4.15 16.09
N ALA A 38 -15.42 -5.03 15.65
CA ALA A 38 -15.97 -5.05 14.29
C ALA A 38 -16.95 -3.90 13.98
N GLU A 39 -17.51 -3.24 15.00
CA GLU A 39 -18.26 -1.99 14.88
C GLU A 39 -17.32 -0.79 14.68
N TYR A 40 -16.14 -0.80 15.30
CA TYR A 40 -15.08 0.22 15.16
C TYR A 40 -14.09 -0.03 14.01
N ASP A 41 -13.86 -1.29 13.65
CA ASP A 41 -13.28 -1.71 12.37
C ASP A 41 -14.31 -1.30 11.35
N ALA A 42 -14.22 -0.03 10.95
CA ALA A 42 -15.02 0.54 9.90
C ALA A 42 -15.08 -0.51 8.80
N ARG A 43 -16.31 -0.99 8.50
CA ARG A 43 -16.53 -1.73 7.26
C ARG A 43 -15.79 -0.92 6.22
N VAL A 44 -14.72 -1.50 5.67
CA VAL A 44 -14.00 -0.92 4.55
C VAL A 44 -14.99 -0.99 3.40
N LYS A 45 -15.91 -0.02 3.39
CA LYS A 45 -16.67 0.32 2.22
C LYS A 45 -15.58 0.81 1.31
N ILE A 46 -15.23 0.02 0.30
CA ILE A 46 -14.37 0.49 -0.78
C ILE A 46 -15.13 1.70 -1.36
N LEU A 47 -14.82 2.90 -0.89
CA LEU A 47 -15.59 4.11 -1.19
C LEU A 47 -15.42 4.51 -2.66
N TYR A 48 -14.40 3.94 -3.32
CA TYR A 48 -14.22 4.02 -4.75
C TYR A 48 -13.48 2.77 -5.26
N ASN A 49 -14.17 1.97 -6.06
CA ASN A 49 -13.59 0.89 -6.84
C ASN A 49 -13.46 1.45 -8.25
N ARG A 50 -12.27 1.90 -8.68
CA ARG A 50 -12.15 2.30 -10.09
C ARG A 50 -12.14 1.02 -10.93
N ILE A 51 -13.34 0.71 -11.41
CA ILE A 51 -13.62 -0.20 -12.52
C ILE A 51 -12.70 0.18 -13.67
N ASP A 52 -12.21 -0.86 -14.35
CA ASP A 52 -11.27 -0.92 -15.46
C ASP A 52 -11.63 -0.07 -16.72
N ASN A 53 -12.46 0.96 -16.61
CA ASN A 53 -12.89 1.77 -17.73
C ASN A 53 -12.08 3.07 -17.84
N TYR A 54 -11.21 3.03 -18.84
CA TYR A 54 -10.32 4.04 -19.40
C TYR A 54 -10.98 5.37 -19.85
N SER A 55 -12.26 5.62 -19.56
CA SER A 55 -13.05 6.68 -20.22
C SER A 55 -13.23 7.99 -19.45
N ASP A 56 -12.90 8.07 -18.16
CA ASP A 56 -13.15 9.29 -17.35
C ASP A 56 -11.91 10.20 -17.20
N PHE A 57 -10.80 9.89 -17.87
CA PHE A 57 -9.63 10.78 -17.91
C PHE A 57 -9.27 11.06 -19.37
N ASP A 58 -9.31 12.34 -19.77
CA ASP A 58 -8.80 12.83 -21.06
C ASP A 58 -7.29 12.56 -21.28
N ASN A 59 -6.61 11.91 -20.32
CA ASN A 59 -5.20 11.55 -20.40
C ASN A 59 -5.01 10.03 -20.41
N LYS A 60 -4.48 9.53 -21.53
CA LYS A 60 -4.13 8.12 -21.81
C LYS A 60 -2.97 7.54 -20.97
N ASP A 61 -2.43 8.32 -20.03
CA ASP A 61 -1.21 7.99 -19.25
C ASP A 61 -1.48 7.34 -17.89
N PHE A 62 -2.73 7.08 -17.52
CA PHE A 62 -3.09 6.37 -16.28
C PHE A 62 -3.02 4.85 -16.46
N ARG A 63 -1.82 4.32 -16.72
CA ARG A 63 -1.59 2.87 -16.71
C ARG A 63 -1.67 2.37 -15.27
N SER A 64 -2.68 1.54 -14.98
CA SER A 64 -2.76 0.51 -13.92
C SER A 64 -2.55 0.88 -12.44
N VAL A 65 -2.34 2.14 -12.06
CA VAL A 65 -2.30 2.55 -10.65
C VAL A 65 -3.70 2.48 -10.05
N ARG A 66 -3.88 1.60 -9.06
CA ARG A 66 -5.16 1.41 -8.35
C ARG A 66 -5.03 2.01 -6.97
N VAL A 67 -5.78 3.09 -6.72
CA VAL A 67 -5.85 3.73 -5.41
C VAL A 67 -7.25 3.52 -4.84
N TYR A 68 -7.29 2.99 -3.62
CA TYR A 68 -8.51 2.72 -2.88
C TYR A 68 -8.48 3.51 -1.58
N LEU A 69 -9.55 4.26 -1.29
CA LEU A 69 -9.76 4.83 0.04
C LEU A 69 -10.46 3.76 0.90
N LEU A 70 -9.76 3.28 1.92
CA LEU A 70 -10.26 2.25 2.83
C LEU A 70 -11.03 2.86 4.01
N HIS A 71 -10.56 3.99 4.51
CA HIS A 71 -11.15 4.69 5.65
C HIS A 71 -10.92 6.19 5.53
N LEU A 72 -11.92 6.97 5.91
CA LEU A 72 -11.86 8.42 5.99
C LEU A 72 -12.64 8.87 7.23
N ASN A 73 -11.96 9.62 8.09
CA ASN A 73 -12.56 10.38 9.18
C ASN A 73 -12.29 11.87 8.90
N THR A 74 -13.35 12.68 8.93
CA THR A 74 -13.30 14.13 8.71
C THR A 74 -13.36 14.93 10.01
N ASP A 75 -13.60 14.28 11.14
CA ASP A 75 -13.67 14.96 12.43
C ASP A 75 -12.26 15.37 12.92
N TYR A 76 -12.18 16.52 13.59
CA TYR A 76 -10.93 17.10 14.12
C TYR A 76 -9.85 17.27 13.04
N ASP A 77 -8.64 16.73 13.26
CA ASP A 77 -7.51 16.77 12.31
C ASP A 77 -7.69 15.82 11.11
N GLY A 78 -8.73 14.99 11.14
CA GLY A 78 -9.06 13.98 10.15
C GLY A 78 -8.02 12.87 10.01
N TYR A 79 -8.45 11.72 9.51
CA TYR A 79 -7.57 10.57 9.29
C TYR A 79 -8.00 9.80 8.05
N ALA A 80 -7.05 9.44 7.19
CA ALA A 80 -7.33 8.68 5.99
C ALA A 80 -6.42 7.46 5.86
N VAL A 81 -6.99 6.38 5.32
CA VAL A 81 -6.29 5.15 5.01
C VAL A 81 -6.50 4.82 3.53
N PHE A 82 -5.41 4.71 2.79
CA PHE A 82 -5.40 4.34 1.39
C PHE A 82 -4.71 2.99 1.18
N TYR A 83 -5.25 2.19 0.28
CA TYR A 83 -4.55 1.05 -0.30
C TYR A 83 -4.18 1.39 -1.73
N ILE A 84 -2.89 1.28 -2.05
CA ILE A 84 -2.35 1.57 -3.36
C ILE A 84 -1.79 0.27 -3.91
N ASP A 85 -2.26 -0.12 -5.08
CA ASP A 85 -1.87 -1.33 -5.78
C ASP A 85 -1.46 -1.00 -7.23
N GLY A 86 -0.64 -1.87 -7.80
CA GLY A 86 -0.16 -1.70 -9.17
C GLY A 86 0.87 -0.58 -9.34
N ILE A 87 1.68 -0.32 -8.30
CA ILE A 87 2.79 0.63 -8.35
C ILE A 87 4.13 -0.09 -8.24
N SER A 88 5.20 0.55 -8.67
CA SER A 88 6.55 -0.01 -8.67
C SER A 88 7.19 0.13 -7.29
N ARG A 89 8.20 -0.71 -7.00
CA ARG A 89 9.01 -0.53 -5.79
C ARG A 89 9.71 0.84 -5.79
N ILE A 90 10.10 1.35 -6.96
CA ILE A 90 10.67 2.70 -7.12
C ILE A 90 9.70 3.79 -6.62
N ALA A 91 8.42 3.71 -7.00
CA ALA A 91 7.41 4.65 -6.50
C ALA A 91 7.22 4.52 -4.99
N THR A 92 7.19 3.29 -4.45
CA THR A 92 7.10 3.11 -2.98
C THR A 92 8.30 3.68 -2.24
N HIS A 93 9.51 3.56 -2.80
CA HIS A 93 10.72 4.13 -2.18
C HIS A 93 10.69 5.66 -2.11
N GLN A 94 9.95 6.33 -3.00
CA GLN A 94 9.69 7.77 -2.89
C GLN A 94 8.57 8.08 -1.91
N LEU A 95 7.54 7.24 -1.87
CA LEU A 95 6.38 7.38 -1.00
C LEU A 95 6.77 7.30 0.48
N VAL A 96 7.59 6.31 0.86
CA VAL A 96 8.03 6.11 2.25
C VAL A 96 8.98 7.21 2.78
N ARG A 97 9.39 8.17 1.93
CA ARG A 97 10.18 9.34 2.36
C ARG A 97 9.34 10.41 3.06
N HIS A 98 8.02 10.28 3.04
CA HIS A 98 7.11 11.14 3.79
C HIS A 98 6.92 10.56 5.19
N SER A 99 7.84 10.88 6.09
CA SER A 99 7.98 10.25 7.41
C SER A 99 6.83 10.47 8.38
N ALA A 100 5.95 11.43 8.09
CA ALA A 100 4.76 11.70 8.91
C ALA A 100 3.56 10.77 8.57
N LEU A 101 3.73 9.90 7.57
CA LEU A 101 2.75 8.89 7.17
C LEU A 101 3.17 7.50 7.65
N ASN A 102 2.18 6.66 7.87
CA ASN A 102 2.34 5.26 8.25
C ASN A 102 2.20 4.36 7.02
N PHE A 103 3.04 3.34 6.92
CA PHE A 103 3.12 2.47 5.75
C PHE A 103 3.07 0.99 6.12
N SER A 104 2.29 0.20 5.36
CA SER A 104 2.35 -1.26 5.40
C SER A 104 2.50 -1.79 3.97
N GLN A 105 3.68 -2.31 3.65
CA GLN A 105 4.03 -2.71 2.29
C GLN A 105 4.04 -4.23 2.14
N ARG A 106 3.61 -4.72 0.97
CA ARG A 106 3.76 -6.13 0.60
C ARG A 106 5.23 -6.57 0.71
N SER A 107 5.49 -7.60 1.51
CA SER A 107 6.85 -8.09 1.75
C SER A 107 7.34 -9.01 0.64
N GLN A 108 8.47 -8.66 0.02
CA GLN A 108 9.21 -9.50 -0.92
C GLN A 108 9.90 -10.70 -0.26
N ARG A 109 9.98 -10.76 1.07
CA ARG A 109 10.59 -11.91 1.78
C ARG A 109 9.64 -13.09 1.88
N TYR A 110 8.36 -12.80 2.12
CA TYR A 110 7.34 -13.82 2.42
C TYR A 110 6.54 -14.23 1.18
N VAL A 111 6.31 -13.30 0.26
CA VAL A 111 5.48 -13.56 -0.92
C VAL A 111 6.33 -14.09 -2.08
N LYS A 112 5.79 -15.02 -2.85
CA LYS A 112 6.42 -15.50 -4.09
C LYS A 112 6.34 -14.39 -5.14
N GLU A 113 7.49 -14.01 -5.68
CA GLU A 113 7.62 -12.95 -6.71
C GLU A 113 7.88 -13.55 -8.10
N ASP A 114 7.75 -14.87 -8.21
CA ASP A 114 8.07 -15.70 -9.38
C ASP A 114 7.46 -15.18 -10.68
N ASP A 115 6.22 -14.70 -10.62
CA ASP A 115 5.45 -14.21 -11.76
C ASP A 115 4.97 -12.78 -11.54
N ASN A 116 5.70 -12.00 -10.73
CA ASN A 116 5.32 -10.63 -10.46
C ASN A 116 5.54 -9.74 -11.70
N ASP A 117 4.58 -8.87 -12.01
CA ASP A 117 4.70 -7.94 -13.14
C ASP A 117 5.76 -6.88 -12.84
N THR A 118 6.38 -6.35 -13.89
CA THR A 118 7.29 -5.20 -13.81
C THR A 118 6.67 -4.03 -14.54
N ILE A 119 6.69 -2.86 -13.91
CA ILE A 119 6.16 -1.63 -14.48
C ILE A 119 7.24 -0.97 -15.32
N PHE A 120 6.93 -0.70 -16.59
CA PHE A 120 7.82 -0.02 -17.53
C PHE A 120 7.30 1.39 -17.84
N PRO A 121 8.16 2.42 -17.74
CA PRO A 121 7.84 3.78 -18.17
C PRO A 121 7.50 3.88 -19.67
N ASP A 122 6.64 4.83 -20.01
CA ASP A 122 6.20 5.07 -21.38
C ASP A 122 7.33 5.47 -22.33
N SER A 123 8.34 6.16 -21.80
CA SER A 123 9.58 6.51 -22.50
C SER A 123 10.38 5.29 -22.97
N ILE A 124 10.23 4.14 -22.29
CA ILE A 124 10.84 2.87 -22.67
C ILE A 124 9.94 2.13 -23.66
N LEU A 125 8.62 2.16 -23.43
CA LEU A 125 7.65 1.42 -24.24
C LEU A 125 7.42 2.03 -25.64
N SER A 126 7.74 3.30 -25.84
CA SER A 126 7.58 4.00 -27.13
C SER A 126 8.60 3.55 -28.19
N ASN A 127 9.76 3.03 -27.78
CA ASN A 127 10.77 2.50 -28.69
C ASN A 127 10.79 0.96 -28.63
N LYS A 128 10.45 0.32 -29.76
CA LYS A 128 10.34 -1.14 -29.84
C LYS A 128 11.65 -1.86 -29.51
N GLU A 129 12.79 -1.35 -29.97
CA GLU A 129 14.09 -1.98 -29.72
C GLU A 129 14.48 -1.92 -28.23
N ILE A 130 14.27 -0.76 -27.61
CA ILE A 130 14.56 -0.57 -26.18
C ILE A 130 13.62 -1.44 -25.33
N LYS A 131 12.33 -1.48 -25.70
CA LYS A 131 11.33 -2.32 -25.04
C LYS A 131 11.75 -3.79 -25.01
N GLU A 132 12.17 -4.36 -26.14
CA GLU A 132 12.59 -5.76 -26.22
C GLU A 132 13.80 -6.05 -25.32
N ARG A 133 14.79 -5.14 -25.28
CA ARG A 133 15.96 -5.27 -24.40
C ARG A 133 15.59 -5.24 -22.92
N VAL A 134 14.69 -4.34 -22.52
CA VAL A 134 14.25 -4.19 -21.13
C VAL A 134 13.36 -5.36 -20.69
N GLU A 135 12.47 -5.85 -21.56
CA GLU A 135 11.68 -7.05 -21.30
C GLU A 135 12.56 -8.31 -21.18
N LEU A 136 13.62 -8.41 -21.99
CA LEU A 136 14.59 -9.50 -21.86
C LEU A 136 15.32 -9.43 -20.51
N HIS A 137 15.76 -8.26 -20.09
CA HIS A 137 16.39 -8.07 -18.78
C HIS A 137 15.46 -8.47 -17.62
N ASP A 138 14.18 -8.08 -17.68
CA ASP A 138 13.18 -8.47 -16.70
C ASP A 138 13.00 -10.00 -16.62
N LYS A 139 12.86 -10.65 -17.78
CA LYS A 139 12.74 -12.12 -17.87
C LYS A 139 13.98 -12.82 -17.29
N LEU A 140 15.18 -12.38 -17.67
CA LEU A 140 16.43 -12.95 -17.16
C LEU A 140 16.56 -12.78 -15.65
N SER A 141 16.20 -11.61 -15.12
CA SER A 141 16.22 -11.34 -13.67
C SER A 141 15.29 -12.29 -12.90
N LYS A 142 14.09 -12.53 -13.43
CA LYS A 142 13.12 -13.47 -12.84
C LYS A 142 13.58 -14.93 -12.93
N LEU A 143 14.17 -15.32 -14.05
CA LEU A 143 14.74 -16.68 -14.21
C LEU A 143 15.90 -16.90 -13.23
N LEU A 144 16.80 -15.93 -13.10
CA LEU A 144 17.89 -15.97 -12.14
C LEU A 144 17.35 -16.08 -10.70
N TYR A 145 16.34 -15.28 -10.34
CA TYR A 145 15.69 -15.38 -9.03
C TYR A 145 15.13 -16.79 -8.77
N LYS A 146 14.41 -17.37 -9.75
CA LYS A 146 13.86 -18.74 -9.65
C LYS A 146 14.98 -19.77 -9.49
N ASP A 147 16.04 -19.66 -10.27
CA ASP A 147 17.19 -20.57 -10.22
C ASP A 147 17.88 -20.53 -8.85
N LEU A 148 18.17 -19.33 -8.33
CA LEU A 148 18.77 -19.12 -7.00
C LEU A 148 17.91 -19.74 -5.88
N VAL A 149 16.59 -19.53 -5.92
CA VAL A 149 15.68 -20.01 -4.87
C VAL A 149 15.44 -21.52 -4.97
N TYR A 150 15.16 -22.04 -6.16
CA TYR A 150 14.68 -23.41 -6.34
C TYR A 150 15.80 -24.42 -6.54
N ASN A 151 16.87 -24.07 -7.28
CA ASN A 151 17.98 -24.96 -7.58
C ASN A 151 19.10 -24.81 -6.55
N TYR A 152 19.52 -23.58 -6.25
CA TYR A 152 20.59 -23.31 -5.29
C TYR A 152 20.14 -23.17 -3.84
N LYS A 153 18.83 -23.25 -3.56
CA LYS A 153 18.23 -23.17 -2.22
C LYS A 153 18.61 -21.90 -1.44
N ILE A 154 18.91 -20.81 -2.15
CA ILE A 154 19.18 -19.51 -1.54
C ILE A 154 17.90 -18.96 -0.93
N LYS A 155 18.01 -18.31 0.24
CA LYS A 155 16.86 -17.68 0.89
C LYS A 155 16.30 -16.56 0.01
N ARG A 156 14.98 -16.42 -0.01
CA ARG A 156 14.28 -15.38 -0.79
C ARG A 156 14.74 -13.96 -0.42
N GLU A 157 15.15 -13.75 0.83
CA GLU A 157 15.63 -12.45 1.31
C GLU A 157 16.95 -12.01 0.66
N ASP A 158 17.76 -12.95 0.18
CA ASP A 158 19.02 -12.70 -0.53
C ASP A 158 18.77 -12.74 -2.04
N ALA A 159 17.96 -13.69 -2.53
CA ALA A 159 17.65 -13.79 -3.96
C ALA A 159 16.94 -12.54 -4.52
N ARG A 160 16.10 -11.86 -3.70
CA ARG A 160 15.38 -10.64 -4.12
C ARG A 160 16.28 -9.48 -4.53
N TYR A 161 17.57 -9.49 -4.18
CA TYR A 161 18.52 -8.44 -4.60
C TYR A 161 18.67 -8.36 -6.12
N PHE A 162 18.36 -9.45 -6.82
CA PHE A 162 18.42 -9.54 -8.28
C PHE A 162 17.07 -9.29 -8.95
N LEU A 163 16.01 -9.00 -8.19
CA LEU A 163 14.72 -8.61 -8.77
C LEU A 163 14.77 -7.16 -9.27
N PRO A 164 14.10 -6.84 -10.38
CA PRO A 164 14.08 -5.49 -10.91
C PRO A 164 13.36 -4.54 -9.96
N ALA A 165 13.90 -3.33 -9.79
CA ALA A 165 13.26 -2.30 -8.96
C ALA A 165 11.90 -1.83 -9.50
N GLY A 166 11.62 -2.07 -10.78
CA GLY A 166 10.30 -1.84 -11.38
C GLY A 166 9.24 -2.86 -10.97
N ALA A 167 9.57 -3.89 -10.17
CA ALA A 167 8.63 -4.90 -9.74
C ALA A 167 7.40 -4.28 -9.06
N LYS A 168 6.23 -4.75 -9.46
CA LYS A 168 4.94 -4.27 -8.98
C LYS A 168 4.76 -4.64 -7.51
N THR A 169 4.17 -3.74 -6.73
CA THR A 169 3.92 -3.90 -5.31
C THR A 169 2.64 -3.18 -4.94
N SER A 170 2.13 -3.57 -3.78
CA SER A 170 1.07 -2.84 -3.09
C SER A 170 1.56 -2.30 -1.75
N ILE A 171 0.93 -1.22 -1.30
CA ILE A 171 1.23 -0.53 -0.05
C ILE A 171 -0.05 0.09 0.52
N VAL A 172 -0.24 -0.05 1.82
CA VAL A 172 -1.22 0.71 2.59
C VAL A 172 -0.52 1.94 3.13
N VAL A 173 -1.15 3.10 2.96
CA VAL A 173 -0.70 4.40 3.49
C VAL A 173 -1.77 4.92 4.43
N SER A 174 -1.38 5.41 5.60
CA SER A 174 -2.33 6.04 6.52
C SER A 174 -1.71 7.21 7.24
N GLY A 175 -2.53 8.19 7.61
CA GLY A 175 -2.07 9.39 8.31
C GLY A 175 -3.17 10.42 8.47
N THR A 176 -2.86 11.50 9.18
CA THR A 176 -3.80 12.62 9.31
C THR A 176 -4.01 13.32 7.97
N LEU A 177 -5.14 13.99 7.79
CA LEU A 177 -5.45 14.66 6.52
C LEU A 177 -4.41 15.74 6.17
N ASN A 178 -3.86 16.43 7.16
CA ASN A 178 -2.80 17.42 6.94
C ASN A 178 -1.56 16.80 6.28
N TRP A 179 -1.10 15.64 6.75
CA TRP A 179 0.07 14.97 6.16
C TRP A 179 -0.23 14.32 4.82
N ILE A 180 -1.46 13.82 4.62
CA ILE A 180 -1.92 13.32 3.32
C ILE A 180 -1.96 14.47 2.29
N ASN A 181 -2.44 15.65 2.69
CA ASN A 181 -2.48 16.83 1.82
C ASN A 181 -1.07 17.35 1.51
N ASP A 182 -0.17 17.41 2.49
CA ASP A 182 1.24 17.74 2.28
C ASP A 182 1.92 16.78 1.28
N PHE A 183 1.62 15.47 1.37
CA PHE A 183 2.05 14.49 0.39
C PHE A 183 1.52 14.81 -1.02
N ILE A 184 0.22 15.08 -1.13
CA ILE A 184 -0.44 15.40 -2.39
C ILE A 184 0.19 16.64 -3.01
N GLU A 185 0.35 17.73 -2.26
CA GLU A 185 0.92 18.98 -2.76
C GLU A 185 2.35 18.82 -3.29
N LYS A 186 3.20 18.10 -2.55
CA LYS A 186 4.60 17.86 -2.95
C LYS A 186 4.73 16.97 -4.19
N ARG A 187 3.81 16.02 -4.38
CA ARG A 187 3.92 14.99 -5.43
C ARG A 187 3.00 15.22 -6.63
N ASN A 188 1.97 16.05 -6.50
CA ASN A 188 1.12 16.49 -7.59
C ASN A 188 1.72 17.72 -8.30
N THR A 189 3.00 17.64 -8.68
CA THR A 189 3.71 18.70 -9.40
C THR A 189 4.26 18.16 -10.72
N PRO A 190 4.41 19.00 -11.77
CA PRO A 190 4.96 18.55 -13.06
C PRO A 190 6.37 17.96 -12.95
N HIS A 191 7.15 18.39 -11.96
CA HIS A 191 8.52 17.94 -11.72
C HIS A 191 8.63 16.58 -11.01
N ALA A 192 7.54 16.10 -10.40
CA ALA A 192 7.52 14.77 -9.79
C ALA A 192 7.50 13.67 -10.86
N GLN A 193 8.08 12.51 -10.53
CA GLN A 193 8.00 11.32 -11.39
C GLN A 193 6.53 10.98 -11.68
N TRP A 194 6.25 10.63 -12.94
CA TRP A 194 4.89 10.37 -13.44
C TRP A 194 4.10 9.39 -12.55
N GLU A 195 4.74 8.33 -12.04
CA GLU A 195 4.05 7.29 -11.28
C GLU A 195 3.56 7.77 -9.91
N ILE A 196 4.43 8.42 -9.12
CA ILE A 196 4.03 8.99 -7.81
C ILE A 196 3.08 10.18 -7.97
N ARG A 197 3.22 10.93 -9.07
CA ARG A 197 2.29 12.00 -9.43
C ARG A 197 0.89 11.46 -9.71
N ASN A 198 0.78 10.35 -10.45
CA ASN A 198 -0.50 9.69 -10.71
C ASN A 198 -1.16 9.18 -9.42
N VAL A 199 -0.36 8.64 -8.47
CA VAL A 199 -0.85 8.26 -7.14
C VAL A 199 -1.40 9.47 -6.38
N ALA A 200 -0.64 10.57 -6.31
CA ALA A 200 -1.03 11.79 -5.62
C ALA A 200 -2.30 12.41 -6.22
N TYR A 201 -2.39 12.46 -7.55
CA TYR A 201 -3.58 12.94 -8.25
C TYR A 201 -4.80 12.07 -7.96
N ALA A 202 -4.66 10.74 -7.98
CA ALA A 202 -5.75 9.82 -7.67
C ALA A 202 -6.22 9.95 -6.21
N MET A 203 -5.30 10.11 -5.25
CA MET A 203 -5.64 10.36 -3.85
C MET A 203 -6.43 11.67 -3.69
N LYS A 204 -5.95 12.77 -4.32
CA LYS A 204 -6.64 14.05 -4.32
C LYS A 204 -8.05 13.94 -4.88
N TYR A 205 -8.20 13.34 -6.06
CA TYR A 205 -9.49 13.16 -6.72
C TYR A 205 -10.48 12.38 -5.86
N ILE A 206 -10.02 11.34 -5.17
CA ILE A 206 -10.87 10.54 -4.28
C ILE A 206 -11.31 11.35 -3.06
N LEU A 207 -10.42 12.13 -2.44
CA LEU A 207 -10.75 12.99 -1.30
C LEU A 207 -11.76 14.08 -1.70
N ASP A 208 -11.50 14.79 -2.81
CA ASP A 208 -12.38 15.85 -3.32
C ASP A 208 -13.80 15.33 -3.58
N LYS A 209 -13.95 14.08 -4.06
CA LYS A 209 -15.25 13.43 -4.26
C LYS A 209 -15.99 13.06 -2.98
N GLN A 210 -15.29 12.80 -1.87
CA GLN A 210 -15.94 12.48 -0.60
C GLN A 210 -16.34 13.74 0.18
N VAL A 211 -15.60 14.84 0.02
CA VAL A 211 -15.91 16.13 0.67
C VAL A 211 -17.09 16.84 0.01
N ASN A 212 -17.27 16.68 -1.30
CA ASN A 212 -18.39 17.28 -2.05
C ASN A 212 -19.69 16.45 -2.04
N LYS A 213 -19.79 15.44 -1.17
CA LYS A 213 -20.99 14.60 -0.97
C LYS A 213 -21.67 14.95 0.34
#